data_AF-A0A4S8LSZ4-F1
#
_entry.id   AF-A0A4S8LSZ4-F1
#
_cell.length_a   1.000
_cell.length_b   1.000
_cell.length_c   1.000
_cell.angle_alpha   90.00
_cell.angle_beta   90.00
_cell.angle_gamma   90.00
#
_symmetry.space_group_name_H-M   'P 1'
#
loop_
_entity.id
_entity.type
_entity.pdbx_description
1 polymer ?
#
loop_
_entity_poly.entity_id
_entity_poly.type
_entity_poly.pdbx_seq_one_letter_code
_entity_poly.pdbx_strand_id
1 'polypeptide(L)'
;MPRTLLCTTCYEELITSDIPPNSPSRDVLHSSRIPSESDIPRIKQVLAESLADLARYDAHIEGLMGIVAELQQKRANLKKYVDEHRNLLSSMRRSPSKILGEIFGFCCSEYGLSVNRKTPLENFQVDAPALVLSQVCSRWRDVVISSPSLW
;
A
#
# COMPACT_ATOMS: atom_id res chain seq x y z
N MET A 1 25.48 -25.15 13.17
CA MET A 1 25.42 -24.22 12.03
C MET A 1 24.11 -24.40 11.29
N PRO A 2 23.02 -23.77 11.77
CA PRO A 2 21.77 -23.68 11.06
C PRO A 2 21.99 -22.90 9.76
N ARG A 3 21.24 -23.33 8.75
CA ARG A 3 21.24 -22.73 7.41
C ARG A 3 19.84 -22.20 7.17
N THR A 4 19.73 -20.93 6.84
CA THR A 4 18.44 -20.32 6.47
C THR A 4 18.46 -20.04 4.98
N LEU A 5 17.54 -20.64 4.22
CA LEU A 5 17.37 -20.36 2.80
C LEU A 5 16.76 -18.96 2.63
N LEU A 6 17.48 -18.06 1.98
CA LEU A 6 17.03 -16.69 1.72
C LEU A 6 16.24 -16.58 0.42
N CYS A 7 16.59 -17.42 -0.56
CA CYS A 7 16.10 -17.33 -1.92
C CYS A 7 15.90 -18.74 -2.46
N THR A 8 14.64 -19.12 -2.70
CA THR A 8 14.29 -20.46 -3.24
C THR A 8 14.65 -20.63 -4.71
N THR A 9 14.99 -19.54 -5.41
CA THR A 9 15.32 -19.53 -6.84
C THR A 9 16.82 -19.51 -7.11
N CYS A 10 17.58 -18.85 -6.25
CA CYS A 10 19.03 -18.68 -6.37
C CYS A 10 19.83 -19.52 -5.35
N TYR A 11 19.13 -20.24 -4.45
CA TYR A 11 19.70 -21.10 -3.41
C TYR A 11 20.73 -20.41 -2.50
N GLU A 12 20.64 -19.09 -2.36
CA GLU A 12 21.49 -18.34 -1.45
C GLU A 12 21.14 -18.75 0.00
N GLU A 13 22.10 -19.38 0.68
CA GLU A 13 21.98 -19.82 2.07
C GLU A 13 22.66 -18.80 2.98
N LEU A 14 21.93 -18.26 3.95
CA LEU A 14 22.55 -17.55 5.06
C LEU A 14 23.16 -18.58 6.00
N ILE A 15 24.50 -18.70 5.97
CA ILE A 15 25.24 -19.48 6.96
C ILE A 15 25.33 -18.64 8.23
N THR A 16 24.53 -18.99 9.24
CA THR A 16 24.67 -18.41 10.56
C THR A 16 25.61 -19.28 11.39
N SER A 17 26.69 -18.69 11.88
CA SER A 17 27.45 -19.30 12.97
C SER A 17 26.62 -19.21 14.24
N ASP A 18 26.28 -20.35 14.84
CA ASP A 18 25.72 -20.36 16.19
C ASP A 18 26.76 -19.78 17.15
N ILE A 19 26.33 -18.95 18.10
CA ILE A 19 27.18 -18.58 19.23
C ILE A 19 27.52 -19.88 19.97
N PRO A 20 28.80 -20.29 20.06
CA PRO A 20 29.14 -21.53 20.74
C PRO A 20 28.70 -21.44 22.21
N PRO A 21 27.97 -22.44 22.74
CA PRO A 21 27.43 -22.40 24.10
C PRO A 21 28.54 -22.29 25.16
N ASN A 22 29.73 -22.80 24.84
CA ASN A 22 30.95 -22.77 25.66
C ASN A 22 31.97 -21.74 25.14
N SER A 23 31.53 -20.50 24.90
CA SER A 23 32.48 -19.40 24.81
C SER A 23 33.24 -19.30 26.15
N PRO A 24 34.59 -19.27 26.16
CA PRO A 24 35.37 -19.11 27.39
C PRO A 24 35.03 -17.82 28.15
N SER A 25 34.33 -16.88 27.50
CA SER A 25 33.83 -15.67 28.15
C SER A 25 32.68 -15.94 29.12
N ARG A 26 31.82 -16.95 28.95
CA ARG A 26 30.67 -17.17 29.86
C ARG A 26 31.11 -17.56 31.27
N ASP A 27 32.07 -18.48 31.39
CA ASP A 27 32.60 -18.91 32.68
C ASP A 27 33.40 -17.79 33.39
N VAL A 28 34.00 -16.88 32.64
CA VAL A 28 34.74 -15.71 33.18
C VAL A 28 33.80 -14.56 33.53
N LEU A 29 32.71 -14.35 32.79
CA LEU A 29 31.70 -13.31 33.06
C LEU A 29 30.87 -13.61 34.32
N HIS A 30 30.73 -14.88 34.69
CA HIS A 30 30.01 -15.32 35.90
C HIS A 30 30.93 -15.65 37.09
N SER A 31 32.24 -15.57 36.91
CA SER A 31 33.24 -15.81 37.97
C SER A 31 33.93 -14.51 38.34
N SER A 32 34.27 -14.29 39.62
CA SER A 32 35.11 -13.15 40.06
C SER A 32 36.58 -13.25 39.58
N ARG A 33 36.84 -14.01 38.51
CA ARG A 33 38.17 -14.31 38.00
C ARG A 33 38.61 -13.21 37.03
N ILE A 34 39.71 -12.57 37.36
CA ILE A 34 40.34 -11.59 36.47
C ILE A 34 40.96 -12.36 35.29
N PRO A 35 40.70 -11.97 34.03
CA PRO A 35 41.36 -12.59 32.87
C PRO A 35 42.88 -12.53 33.01
N SER A 36 43.55 -13.66 32.79
CA SER A 36 45.01 -13.70 32.80
C SER A 36 45.60 -13.04 31.55
N GLU A 37 46.89 -12.68 31.56
CA GLU A 37 47.55 -12.09 30.37
C GLU A 37 47.45 -12.98 29.12
N SER A 38 47.35 -14.30 29.29
CA SER A 38 47.15 -15.25 28.19
C SER A 38 45.68 -15.35 27.73
N ASP A 39 44.70 -14.94 28.54
CA ASP A 39 43.29 -14.90 28.16
C ASP A 39 42.94 -13.66 27.31
N ILE A 40 43.61 -12.53 27.57
CA ILE A 40 43.37 -11.25 26.88
C ILE A 40 43.44 -11.38 25.34
N PRO A 41 44.49 -11.95 24.72
CA PRO A 41 44.56 -12.07 23.27
C PRO A 41 43.46 -12.97 22.71
N ARG A 42 43.11 -14.06 23.40
CA ARG A 42 42.02 -14.97 23.00
C ARG A 42 40.67 -14.26 23.02
N ILE A 43 40.40 -13.49 24.08
CA ILE A 43 39.15 -12.69 24.19
C ILE A 43 39.08 -11.63 23.10
N LYS A 44 40.19 -10.93 22.82
CA LYS A 44 40.26 -9.92 21.75
C LYS A 44 40.00 -10.54 20.37
N GLN A 45 40.54 -11.72 20.10
CA GLN A 45 40.30 -12.44 18.85
C GLN A 45 38.81 -12.79 18.68
N VAL A 46 38.20 -13.42 19.69
CA VAL A 46 36.77 -13.77 19.66
C VAL A 46 35.90 -12.52 19.49
N LEU A 47 36.25 -11.42 20.14
CA LEU A 47 35.54 -10.15 19.97
C LEU A 47 35.66 -9.62 18.54
N ALA A 48 36.86 -9.64 17.94
CA ALA A 48 37.07 -9.20 16.57
C ALA A 48 36.28 -10.05 15.56
N GLU A 49 36.29 -11.37 15.71
CA GLU A 49 35.50 -12.30 14.88
C GLU A 49 34.00 -12.04 15.04
N SER A 50 33.53 -11.83 16.27
CA SER A 50 32.11 -11.53 16.55
C SER A 50 31.66 -10.20 15.95
N LEU A 51 32.50 -9.16 16.01
CA LEU A 51 32.21 -7.86 15.41
C LEU A 51 32.17 -7.93 13.87
N ALA A 52 33.05 -8.73 13.27
CA ALA A 52 33.03 -8.98 11.83
C ALA A 52 31.76 -9.72 11.39
N ASP A 53 31.33 -10.72 12.17
CA ASP A 53 30.07 -11.43 11.92
C ASP A 53 28.85 -10.50 12.05
N LEU A 54 28.81 -9.62 13.07
CA LEU A 54 27.76 -8.61 13.22
C LEU A 54 27.68 -7.69 11.99
N ALA A 55 28.81 -7.14 11.56
CA ALA A 55 28.86 -6.26 10.39
C ALA A 55 28.38 -6.97 9.11
N ARG A 56 28.71 -8.27 8.95
CA ARG A 56 28.20 -9.08 7.84
C ARG A 56 26.69 -9.26 7.90
N TYR A 57 26.14 -9.55 9.08
CA TYR A 57 24.69 -9.68 9.25
C TYR A 57 23.95 -8.37 9.00
N ASP A 58 24.49 -7.24 9.48
CA ASP A 58 23.90 -5.91 9.23
C ASP A 58 23.85 -5.60 7.73
N ALA A 59 24.93 -5.87 6.99
CA ALA A 59 24.96 -5.68 5.53
C ALA A 59 23.93 -6.58 4.81
N HIS A 60 23.76 -7.83 5.26
CA HIS A 60 22.76 -8.73 4.69
C HIS A 60 21.33 -8.25 4.97
N ILE A 61 21.07 -7.75 6.19
CA ILE A 61 19.78 -7.16 6.57
C ILE A 61 19.46 -5.96 5.68
N GLU A 62 20.41 -5.04 5.52
CA GLU A 62 20.25 -3.86 4.68
C GLU A 62 19.93 -4.23 3.23
N GLY A 63 20.67 -5.18 2.65
CA GLY A 63 20.43 -5.68 1.30
C GLY A 63 19.03 -6.29 1.13
N LEU A 64 18.60 -7.15 2.07
CA LEU A 64 17.27 -7.76 2.04
C LEU A 64 16.16 -6.72 2.19
N MET A 65 16.33 -5.72 3.05
CA MET A 65 15.38 -4.62 3.20
C MET A 65 15.26 -3.81 1.91
N GLY A 66 16.36 -3.58 1.18
CA GLY A 66 16.35 -2.96 -0.14
C GLY A 66 15.50 -3.73 -1.16
N ILE A 67 15.68 -5.05 -1.21
CA ILE A 67 14.90 -5.93 -2.10
C ILE A 67 13.41 -5.89 -1.74
N VAL A 68 13.08 -5.94 -0.45
CA VAL A 68 11.68 -5.84 0.02
C VAL A 68 11.06 -4.52 -0.40
N ALA A 69 11.77 -3.40 -0.25
CA ALA A 69 11.30 -2.09 -0.66
C ALA A 69 11.02 -2.02 -2.17
N GLU A 70 11.92 -2.56 -3.01
CA GLU A 70 11.72 -2.62 -4.46
C GLU A 70 10.48 -3.44 -4.84
N LEU A 71 10.30 -4.61 -4.23
CA LEU A 71 9.12 -5.47 -4.47
C LEU A 71 7.82 -4.80 -4.03
N GLN A 72 7.82 -4.10 -2.90
CA GLN A 72 6.67 -3.33 -2.44
C GLN A 72 6.29 -2.23 -3.43
N GLN A 73 7.28 -1.51 -3.97
CA GLN A 73 7.04 -0.47 -4.97
C GLN A 73 6.48 -1.07 -6.27
N LYS A 74 7.06 -2.16 -6.78
CA LYS A 74 6.54 -2.86 -7.97
C LYS A 74 5.11 -3.35 -7.76
N ARG A 75 4.82 -3.93 -6.60
CA ARG A 75 3.47 -4.37 -6.23
C ARG A 75 2.48 -3.20 -6.20
N ALA A 76 2.87 -2.06 -5.62
CA ALA A 76 2.01 -0.87 -5.57
C ALA A 76 1.67 -0.36 -6.99
N ASN A 77 2.68 -0.28 -7.87
CA ASN A 77 2.50 0.12 -9.26
C ASN A 77 1.57 -0.85 -10.02
N LEU A 78 1.79 -2.16 -9.86
CA LEU A 78 0.95 -3.16 -10.51
C LEU A 78 -0.49 -3.13 -9.99
N LYS A 79 -0.67 -2.94 -8.69
CA LYS A 79 -2.01 -2.79 -8.10
C LYS A 79 -2.76 -1.61 -8.72
N LYS A 80 -2.10 -0.45 -8.85
CA LYS A 80 -2.67 0.73 -9.51
C LYS A 80 -3.11 0.41 -10.95
N TYR A 81 -2.24 -0.22 -11.72
CA TYR A 81 -2.55 -0.65 -13.09
C TYR A 81 -3.77 -1.58 -13.14
N VAL A 82 -3.83 -2.58 -12.25
CA VAL A 82 -4.98 -3.51 -12.16
C VAL A 82 -6.26 -2.77 -11.78
N ASP A 83 -6.21 -1.85 -10.82
CA ASP A 83 -7.38 -1.09 -10.37
C ASP A 83 -7.89 -0.15 -11.48
N GLU A 84 -7.00 0.48 -12.25
CA GLU A 84 -7.36 1.24 -13.45
C GLU A 84 -8.11 0.38 -14.48
N HIS A 85 -7.61 -0.83 -14.75
CA HIS A 85 -8.25 -1.76 -15.69
C HIS A 85 -9.58 -2.29 -15.15
N ARG A 86 -9.67 -2.58 -13.86
CA ARG A 86 -10.93 -2.93 -13.21
C ARG A 86 -11.95 -1.78 -13.30
N ASN A 87 -11.52 -0.53 -13.13
CA ASN A 87 -12.38 0.65 -13.30
C ASN A 87 -12.78 0.89 -14.77
N LEU A 88 -11.99 0.42 -15.74
CA LEU A 88 -12.40 0.37 -17.15
C LEU A 88 -13.53 -0.64 -17.36
N LEU A 89 -13.44 -1.79 -16.69
CA LEU A 89 -14.38 -2.89 -16.85
C LEU A 89 -15.62 -2.79 -15.92
N SER A 90 -15.53 -2.05 -14.83
CA SER A 90 -16.62 -1.90 -13.88
C SER A 90 -17.72 -1.03 -14.49
N SER A 91 -18.82 -1.72 -14.80
CA SER A 91 -20.23 -1.38 -14.92
C SER A 91 -20.70 0.08 -15.10
N MET A 92 -20.07 1.09 -14.51
CA MET A 92 -20.42 2.51 -14.72
C MET A 92 -20.21 2.99 -16.16
N ARG A 93 -19.38 2.30 -16.97
CA ARG A 93 -19.27 2.52 -18.42
C ARG A 93 -20.13 1.58 -19.27
N ARG A 94 -20.68 0.50 -18.69
CA ARG A 94 -21.46 -0.52 -19.41
C ARG A 94 -22.98 -0.36 -19.29
N SER A 95 -23.50 0.39 -18.33
CA SER A 95 -24.94 0.70 -18.31
C SER A 95 -25.31 1.43 -19.61
N PRO A 96 -26.19 0.92 -20.49
CA PRO A 96 -26.55 1.62 -21.72
C PRO A 96 -27.02 3.04 -21.40
N SER A 97 -26.56 4.04 -22.17
CA SER A 97 -26.96 5.44 -22.02
C SER A 97 -28.47 5.62 -21.97
N LYS A 98 -29.20 4.72 -22.65
CA LYS A 98 -30.66 4.61 -22.63
C LYS A 98 -31.23 4.37 -21.23
N ILE A 99 -30.68 3.42 -20.46
CA ILE A 99 -31.17 3.11 -19.10
C ILE A 99 -30.88 4.29 -18.15
N LEU A 100 -29.72 4.94 -18.30
CA LEU A 100 -29.42 6.16 -17.54
C LEU A 100 -30.41 7.28 -17.87
N GLY A 101 -30.75 7.47 -19.15
CA GLY A 101 -31.76 8.44 -19.57
C GLY A 101 -33.14 8.15 -18.99
N GLU A 102 -33.57 6.88 -18.99
CA GLU A 102 -34.84 6.47 -18.37
C GLU A 102 -34.84 6.73 -16.86
N ILE A 103 -33.76 6.38 -16.13
CA ILE A 103 -33.61 6.68 -14.70
C ILE A 103 -33.67 8.19 -14.46
N PHE A 104 -32.95 8.98 -15.25
CA PHE A 104 -32.96 10.44 -15.11
C PHE A 104 -34.34 11.02 -15.38
N GLY A 105 -35.11 10.44 -16.30
CA GLY A 105 -36.50 10.82 -16.55
C GLY A 105 -37.42 10.58 -15.34
N PHE A 106 -37.11 9.62 -14.47
CA PHE A 106 -37.82 9.47 -13.19
C PHE A 106 -37.34 10.47 -12.12
N CYS A 107 -36.12 11.01 -12.24
CA CYS A 107 -35.53 11.94 -11.27
C CYS A 107 -35.82 13.41 -11.60
N CYS A 108 -35.86 13.77 -12.88
CA CYS A 108 -36.31 15.08 -13.34
C CYS A 108 -37.84 15.07 -13.31
N SER A 109 -38.43 15.89 -12.44
CA SER A 109 -39.89 16.04 -12.34
C SER A 109 -40.47 16.64 -13.63
N GLU A 110 -41.79 16.91 -13.66
CA GLU A 110 -42.49 17.48 -14.83
C GLU A 110 -41.89 18.80 -15.36
N TYR A 111 -41.06 19.48 -14.57
CA TYR A 111 -40.38 20.72 -14.94
C TYR A 111 -38.86 20.59 -14.72
N GLY A 112 -38.04 20.80 -15.75
CA GLY A 112 -36.58 20.67 -15.64
C GLY A 112 -35.90 21.76 -14.80
N LEU A 113 -36.62 22.82 -14.47
CA LEU A 113 -36.23 23.82 -13.49
C LEU A 113 -37.47 24.34 -12.75
N SER A 114 -37.44 24.31 -11.42
CA SER A 114 -38.47 24.93 -10.60
C SER A 114 -37.86 25.95 -9.65
N VAL A 115 -38.52 27.10 -9.52
CA VAL A 115 -38.13 28.15 -8.58
C VAL A 115 -39.27 28.32 -7.60
N ASN A 116 -39.05 27.86 -6.37
CA ASN A 116 -40.06 27.87 -5.32
C ASN A 116 -39.69 28.90 -4.25
N ARG A 117 -40.71 29.61 -3.75
CA ARG A 117 -40.61 30.49 -2.59
C ARG A 117 -41.76 30.17 -1.66
N LYS A 118 -41.47 29.52 -0.53
CA LYS A 118 -42.49 29.05 0.40
C LYS A 118 -43.02 30.18 1.28
N THR A 119 -42.16 31.15 1.62
CA THR A 119 -42.56 32.34 2.38
C THR A 119 -41.90 33.60 1.84
N PRO A 120 -42.52 34.80 2.03
CA PRO A 120 -41.92 36.07 1.60
C PRO A 120 -40.58 36.39 2.28
N LEU A 121 -40.23 35.72 3.37
CA LEU A 121 -38.97 35.95 4.09
C LEU A 121 -37.84 35.00 3.65
N GLU A 122 -38.17 33.91 2.94
CA GLU A 122 -37.19 32.92 2.50
C GLU A 122 -36.56 33.26 1.15
N ASN A 123 -35.32 32.80 0.98
CA ASN A 123 -34.61 32.82 -0.29
C ASN A 123 -35.31 31.92 -1.32
N PHE A 124 -35.17 32.27 -2.60
CA PHE A 124 -35.64 31.41 -3.69
C PHE A 124 -34.91 30.07 -3.65
N GLN A 125 -35.68 28.98 -3.65
CA GLN A 125 -35.15 27.63 -3.83
C GLN A 125 -35.24 27.26 -5.30
N VAL A 126 -34.08 27.15 -5.95
CA VAL A 126 -33.98 26.64 -7.32
C VAL A 126 -33.75 25.14 -7.27
N ASP A 127 -34.64 24.38 -7.87
CA ASP A 127 -34.47 22.95 -8.09
C ASP A 127 -34.27 22.71 -9.58
N ALA A 128 -33.12 22.13 -9.95
CA ALA A 128 -32.77 21.83 -11.32
C ALA A 128 -32.14 20.42 -11.38
N PRO A 129 -32.96 19.36 -11.34
CA PRO A 129 -32.48 17.99 -11.22
C PRO A 129 -31.52 17.59 -12.33
N ALA A 130 -31.79 18.00 -13.58
CA ALA A 130 -30.91 17.74 -14.72
C ALA A 130 -29.52 18.36 -14.54
N LEU A 131 -29.44 19.60 -14.03
CA LEU A 131 -28.17 20.25 -13.72
C LEU A 131 -27.41 19.49 -12.64
N VAL A 132 -28.08 19.05 -11.56
CA VAL A 132 -27.46 18.29 -10.48
C VAL A 132 -26.91 16.95 -11.00
N LEU A 133 -27.68 16.23 -11.81
CA LEU A 133 -27.26 14.96 -12.41
C LEU A 133 -26.04 15.15 -13.33
N SER A 134 -25.98 16.26 -14.09
CA SER A 134 -24.86 16.57 -15.00
C SER A 134 -23.52 16.83 -14.30
N GLN A 135 -23.53 17.04 -12.98
CA GLN A 135 -22.33 17.32 -12.17
C GLN A 135 -21.67 16.05 -11.62
N VAL A 136 -22.33 14.89 -11.68
CA VAL A 136 -21.82 13.64 -11.09
C VAL A 136 -20.58 13.12 -11.83
N CYS A 137 -20.63 13.00 -13.16
CA CYS A 137 -19.49 12.61 -13.99
C CYS A 137 -19.69 13.03 -15.45
N SER A 138 -18.63 12.98 -16.26
CA SER A 138 -18.69 13.32 -17.70
C SER A 138 -19.75 12.52 -18.45
N ARG A 139 -19.91 11.23 -18.13
CA ARG A 139 -20.89 10.37 -18.77
C ARG A 139 -22.34 10.78 -18.46
N TRP A 140 -22.64 11.12 -17.21
CA TRP A 140 -23.99 11.56 -16.82
C TRP A 140 -24.30 12.89 -17.50
N ARG A 141 -23.32 13.78 -17.60
CA ARG A 141 -23.43 15.00 -18.38
C ARG A 141 -23.74 14.74 -19.86
N ASP A 142 -23.04 13.82 -20.51
CA ASP A 142 -23.29 13.47 -21.91
C ASP A 142 -24.73 12.97 -22.13
N VAL A 143 -25.24 12.12 -21.22
CA VAL A 143 -26.63 11.63 -21.27
C VAL A 143 -27.64 12.76 -21.04
N VAL A 144 -27.39 13.64 -20.07
CA VAL A 144 -28.27 14.78 -19.76
C VAL A 144 -28.33 15.78 -20.93
N ILE A 145 -27.19 16.09 -21.54
CA ILE A 145 -27.11 17.01 -22.69
C ILE A 145 -27.77 16.41 -23.93
N SER A 146 -27.63 15.09 -24.14
CA SER A 146 -28.23 14.40 -25.30
C SER A 146 -29.70 14.05 -25.14
N SER A 147 -30.31 14.32 -23.98
CA SER A 147 -31.71 14.01 -23.68
C SER A 147 -32.52 15.29 -23.41
N PRO A 148 -33.05 15.96 -24.45
CA PRO A 148 -33.83 17.19 -24.29
C PRO A 148 -35.04 17.04 -23.38
N SER A 149 -35.60 15.84 -23.24
CA SER A 149 -36.76 15.55 -22.38
C SER A 149 -36.48 15.67 -20.88
N LEU A 150 -35.23 15.91 -20.46
CA LEU A 150 -34.85 16.08 -19.06
C LEU A 150 -34.88 17.56 -18.61
N TRP A 151 -35.13 18.49 -19.52
CA TRP A 151 -35.20 19.95 -19.31
C TRP A 151 -36.64 20.44 -19.49
#